data_AF-A0A9Y3VZZ4-F1
#
_entry.id   AF-A0A9Y3VZZ4-F1
#
_cell.length_a   1.000
_cell.length_b   1.000
_cell.length_c   1.000
_cell.angle_alpha   90.00
_cell.angle_beta   90.00
_cell.angle_gamma   90.00
#
_symmetry.space_group_name_H-M   'P 1'
#
loop_
_entity.id
_entity.type
_entity.pdbx_description
1 polymer ?
#
loop_
_entity_poly.entity_id
_entity_poly.type
_entity_poly.pdbx_seq_one_letter_code
_entity_poly.pdbx_strand_id
1 'polypeptide(L)'
;MTNLVNTSLYSLNKTYDYQSVCDPEKDSKAAAGPRSVYVPTIADFLSIGWWASTAAWSVLQQLFLGLMFPSLLQAESTDDDISDAMFKESCITEQTQYFFDNDEKSYSGVLDCGNCSRMYRAEKLPNTNLVFLITDAKATCLSCDPRPLRQAEQPSEGPDPCDMVDKARYRKGPDVCFDNNEYEDDSDCGGGTCLRPSLWPVFGFQLLLLWLSTSLQHS
;
A
#
# COMPACT_ATOMS: atom_id res chain seq x y z
N MET A 1 20.42 -0.56 29.70
CA MET A 1 20.85 -0.19 28.34
C MET A 1 20.81 1.33 28.13
N THR A 2 19.70 2.02 28.40
CA THR A 2 19.56 3.49 28.20
C THR A 2 20.68 4.32 28.82
N ASN A 3 21.08 4.04 30.06
CA ASN A 3 22.17 4.76 30.71
C ASN A 3 23.53 4.54 30.02
N LEU A 4 23.77 3.35 29.43
CA LEU A 4 24.99 3.07 28.66
C LEU A 4 25.09 3.90 27.38
N VAL A 5 23.95 4.29 26.80
CA VAL A 5 23.92 5.24 25.68
C VAL A 5 24.23 6.65 26.18
N ASN A 6 23.65 7.04 27.31
CA ASN A 6 23.87 8.37 27.89
C ASN A 6 25.34 8.58 28.33
N THR A 7 26.03 7.53 28.79
CA THR A 7 27.46 7.56 29.12
C THR A 7 28.39 7.35 27.93
N SER A 8 27.87 7.43 26.70
CA SER A 8 28.62 7.31 25.45
C SER A 8 29.35 5.97 25.22
N LEU A 9 29.01 4.92 25.98
CA LEU A 9 29.55 3.57 25.71
C LEU A 9 29.03 3.07 24.35
N TYR A 10 27.74 3.26 24.10
CA TYR A 10 27.08 2.96 22.82
C TYR A 10 26.54 4.25 22.20
N SER A 11 26.79 4.45 20.92
CA SER A 11 26.11 5.44 20.10
C SER A 11 25.03 4.75 19.27
N LEU A 12 24.01 5.51 18.87
CA LEU A 12 22.93 5.02 18.03
C LEU A 12 22.76 5.92 16.81
N ASN A 13 22.55 5.28 15.66
CA ASN A 13 22.11 5.95 14.44
C ASN A 13 20.77 5.38 14.03
N LYS A 14 19.88 6.30 13.65
CA LYS A 14 18.55 5.95 13.14
C LYS A 14 18.50 6.20 11.64
N THR A 15 18.02 5.22 10.90
CA THR A 15 17.89 5.26 9.46
C THR A 15 16.47 4.89 9.06
N TYR A 16 16.00 5.43 7.95
CA TYR A 16 14.67 5.13 7.42
C TYR A 16 14.81 4.21 6.22
N ASP A 17 14.09 3.09 6.24
CA ASP A 17 13.89 2.23 5.09
C ASP A 17 12.55 2.59 4.43
N TYR A 18 12.61 3.05 3.19
CA TYR A 18 11.46 3.48 2.40
C TYR A 18 10.86 2.35 1.54
N GLN A 19 11.47 1.16 1.55
CA GLN A 19 11.07 0.01 0.72
C GLN A 19 10.64 -1.20 1.57
N SER A 20 10.28 -0.96 2.84
CA SER A 20 9.77 -2.00 3.74
C SER A 20 8.28 -2.26 3.56
N VAL A 21 7.81 -3.36 4.15
CA VAL A 21 6.43 -3.85 4.02
C VAL A 21 5.83 -4.00 5.43
N CYS A 22 4.69 -3.35 5.67
CA CYS A 22 3.97 -3.37 6.95
C CYS A 22 2.55 -3.91 6.79
N ASP A 23 2.01 -4.40 7.90
CA ASP A 23 0.58 -4.66 7.98
C ASP A 23 -0.18 -3.33 7.96
N PRO A 24 -1.24 -3.19 7.14
CA PRO A 24 -1.97 -1.94 7.01
C PRO A 24 -2.62 -1.61 8.34
N GLU A 25 -2.48 -0.36 8.76
CA GLU A 25 -3.26 0.12 9.88
C GLU A 25 -4.75 0.09 9.49
N LYS A 26 -5.60 -0.33 10.43
CA LYS A 26 -7.06 -0.25 10.27
C LYS A 26 -7.50 1.20 10.38
N ASP A 27 -6.99 2.04 9.50
CA ASP A 27 -7.48 3.38 9.33
C ASP A 27 -8.83 3.28 8.64
N SER A 28 -9.84 3.93 9.22
CA SER A 28 -11.04 4.28 8.49
C SER A 28 -10.67 5.36 7.48
N LYS A 29 -9.85 5.03 6.48
CA LYS A 29 -9.73 5.80 5.24
C LYS A 29 -11.14 5.70 4.66
N ALA A 30 -11.98 6.68 5.00
CA ALA A 30 -13.30 6.82 4.42
C ALA A 30 -13.04 6.91 2.92
N ALA A 31 -13.24 5.78 2.22
CA ALA A 31 -13.09 5.70 0.80
C ALA A 31 -13.89 6.88 0.25
N ALA A 32 -13.23 7.77 -0.48
CA ALA A 32 -13.92 8.81 -1.21
C ALA A 32 -14.92 8.08 -2.11
N GLY A 33 -16.20 8.11 -1.71
CA GLY A 33 -17.25 7.41 -2.43
C GLY A 33 -17.21 7.80 -3.90
N PRO A 34 -17.58 6.91 -4.81
CA PRO A 34 -17.52 7.20 -6.24
C PRO A 34 -18.20 8.54 -6.50
N ARG A 35 -17.46 9.53 -7.02
CA ARG A 35 -17.93 10.92 -7.20
C ARG A 35 -18.94 11.09 -8.34
N SER A 36 -19.57 10.01 -8.77
CA SER A 36 -20.63 10.03 -9.77
C SER A 36 -21.52 8.80 -9.59
N VAL A 37 -22.78 9.03 -9.24
CA VAL A 37 -23.83 8.02 -9.29
C VAL A 37 -24.29 7.95 -10.75
N TYR A 38 -23.99 6.84 -11.42
CA TYR A 38 -24.56 6.54 -12.74
C TYR A 38 -26.06 6.29 -12.56
N VAL A 39 -26.91 7.11 -13.20
CA VAL A 39 -28.36 6.92 -13.20
C VAL A 39 -28.69 5.97 -14.34
N PRO A 40 -29.13 4.73 -14.07
CA PRO A 40 -29.43 3.77 -15.12
C PRO A 40 -30.59 4.27 -15.97
N THR A 41 -30.41 4.16 -17.28
CA THR A 41 -31.43 4.54 -18.27
C THR A 41 -32.35 3.35 -18.56
N ILE A 42 -33.48 3.58 -19.23
CA ILE A 42 -34.43 2.50 -19.61
C ILE A 42 -33.74 1.42 -20.47
N ALA A 43 -32.71 1.80 -21.24
CA ALA A 43 -31.90 0.86 -22.03
C ALA A 43 -31.07 -0.09 -21.14
N ASP A 44 -30.58 0.39 -20.00
CA ASP A 44 -29.86 -0.43 -19.02
C ASP A 44 -30.80 -1.46 -18.38
N PHE A 45 -32.04 -1.07 -18.11
CA PHE A 45 -33.05 -1.99 -17.56
C PHE A 45 -33.43 -3.10 -18.55
N LEU A 46 -33.56 -2.75 -19.84
CA LEU A 46 -33.84 -3.71 -20.90
C LEU A 46 -32.66 -4.66 -21.13
N SER A 47 -31.42 -4.17 -21.04
CA SER A 47 -30.24 -5.02 -21.16
C SER A 47 -30.16 -6.01 -20.01
N ILE A 48 -30.38 -5.58 -18.77
CA ILE A 48 -30.43 -6.45 -17.58
C ILE A 48 -31.54 -7.50 -17.74
N GLY A 49 -32.72 -7.10 -18.23
CA GLY A 49 -33.82 -8.03 -18.50
C GLY A 49 -33.45 -9.10 -19.54
N TRP A 50 -32.73 -8.73 -20.59
CA TRP A 50 -32.23 -9.68 -21.59
C TRP A 50 -31.18 -10.63 -21.01
N TRP A 51 -30.18 -10.12 -20.29
CA TRP A 51 -29.15 -10.93 -19.63
C TRP A 51 -29.74 -11.86 -18.55
N ALA A 52 -30.73 -11.39 -17.79
CA ALA A 52 -31.43 -12.21 -16.80
C ALA A 52 -32.23 -13.34 -17.48
N SER A 53 -32.85 -13.05 -18.62
CA SER A 53 -33.61 -14.05 -19.40
C SER A 53 -32.68 -15.10 -20.01
N THR A 54 -31.53 -14.69 -20.56
CA THR A 54 -30.53 -15.62 -21.10
C THR A 54 -29.88 -16.46 -19.99
N ALA A 55 -29.58 -15.86 -18.84
CA ALA A 55 -29.06 -16.58 -17.69
C ALA A 55 -30.08 -17.59 -17.12
N ALA A 56 -31.34 -17.19 -16.97
CA ALA A 56 -32.41 -18.09 -16.52
C ALA A 56 -32.59 -19.27 -17.47
N TRP A 57 -32.51 -19.03 -18.79
CA TRP A 57 -32.56 -20.08 -19.79
C TRP A 57 -31.33 -21.01 -19.71
N SER A 58 -30.14 -20.47 -19.50
CA SER A 58 -28.91 -21.25 -19.31
C SER A 58 -28.99 -22.14 -18.06
N VAL A 59 -29.51 -21.62 -16.95
CA VAL A 59 -29.68 -22.41 -15.71
C VAL A 59 -30.72 -23.51 -15.90
N LEU A 60 -31.83 -23.22 -16.58
CA LEU A 60 -32.84 -24.21 -16.89
C LEU A 60 -32.27 -25.33 -17.78
N GLN A 61 -31.48 -24.96 -18.79
CA GLN A 61 -30.76 -25.92 -19.64
C GLN A 61 -29.77 -26.77 -18.83
N GLN A 62 -28.99 -26.15 -17.93
CA GLN A 62 -28.06 -26.85 -17.04
C GLN A 62 -28.79 -27.82 -16.11
N LEU A 63 -29.97 -27.44 -15.61
CA LEU A 63 -30.81 -28.28 -14.75
C LEU A 63 -31.38 -29.49 -15.51
N PHE A 64 -31.84 -29.29 -16.74
CA PHE A 64 -32.29 -30.36 -17.63
C PHE A 64 -31.16 -31.32 -17.98
N LEU A 65 -29.97 -30.80 -18.28
CA LEU A 65 -28.78 -31.61 -18.55
C LEU A 65 -28.32 -32.38 -17.30
N GLY A 66 -28.36 -31.76 -16.12
CA GLY A 66 -28.03 -32.41 -14.85
C GLY A 66 -29.02 -33.51 -14.44
N LEU A 67 -30.31 -33.36 -14.77
CA LEU A 67 -31.33 -34.40 -14.56
C LEU A 67 -31.18 -35.58 -15.52
N MET A 68 -30.79 -35.33 -16.77
CA MET A 68 -30.60 -36.38 -17.77
C MET A 68 -29.23 -37.07 -17.66
N PHE A 69 -28.23 -36.39 -17.09
CA PHE A 69 -26.85 -36.89 -16.93
C PHE A 69 -26.24 -36.52 -15.56
N PRO A 70 -26.62 -37.22 -14.48
CA PRO A 70 -26.19 -36.88 -13.11
C PRO A 70 -24.69 -37.07 -12.84
N SER A 71 -23.94 -37.73 -13.73
CA SER A 71 -22.51 -38.00 -13.58
C SER A 71 -21.58 -36.92 -14.15
N LEU A 72 -22.08 -35.91 -14.86
CA LEU A 72 -21.25 -34.92 -15.57
C LEU A 72 -20.92 -33.65 -14.76
N LEU A 73 -21.71 -33.31 -13.73
CA LEU A 73 -21.67 -32.01 -13.04
C LEU A 73 -21.27 -32.09 -11.56
N GLN A 74 -20.33 -32.96 -11.22
CA GLN A 74 -19.71 -32.92 -9.90
C GLN A 74 -18.62 -31.84 -9.89
N ALA A 75 -19.05 -30.58 -9.69
CA ALA A 75 -18.15 -29.46 -9.47
C ALA A 75 -17.91 -29.32 -7.97
N GLU A 76 -16.71 -29.71 -7.53
CA GLU A 76 -16.18 -29.45 -6.20
C GLU A 76 -15.81 -27.97 -6.12
N SER A 77 -16.57 -27.19 -5.34
CA SER A 77 -16.20 -25.81 -5.01
C SER A 77 -15.19 -25.84 -3.88
N THR A 78 -13.91 -25.77 -4.22
CA THR A 78 -12.89 -25.36 -3.26
C THR A 78 -13.07 -23.87 -3.02
N ASP A 79 -13.71 -23.52 -1.90
CA ASP A 79 -13.59 -22.19 -1.32
C ASP A 79 -12.12 -21.99 -0.94
N ASP A 80 -11.34 -21.45 -1.88
CA ASP A 80 -10.00 -20.98 -1.60
C ASP A 80 -10.13 -19.79 -0.65
N ASP A 81 -9.87 -20.03 0.62
CA ASP A 81 -9.50 -19.02 1.60
C ASP A 81 -8.34 -18.20 1.02
N ILE A 82 -8.66 -17.09 0.35
CA ILE A 82 -7.73 -16.00 0.00
C ILE A 82 -7.31 -15.37 1.33
N SER A 83 -6.44 -16.10 2.01
CA SER A 83 -6.00 -15.94 3.38
C SER A 83 -4.92 -14.88 3.42
N ASP A 84 -5.23 -13.72 4.00
CA ASP A 84 -4.40 -12.70 4.70
C ASP A 84 -3.00 -12.29 4.15
N ALA A 85 -2.48 -12.93 3.10
CA ALA A 85 -1.20 -12.66 2.48
C ALA A 85 -1.30 -11.53 1.44
N MET A 86 -2.51 -11.01 1.19
CA MET A 86 -2.79 -10.04 0.13
C MET A 86 -2.94 -8.59 0.59
N PHE A 87 -2.81 -8.28 1.88
CA PHE A 87 -2.93 -6.92 2.39
C PHE A 87 -1.68 -6.51 3.17
N LYS A 88 -0.53 -6.45 2.52
CA LYS A 88 0.60 -5.72 3.07
C LYS A 88 0.90 -4.52 2.20
N GLU A 89 1.12 -3.37 2.83
CA GLU A 89 1.38 -2.11 2.13
C GLU A 89 2.85 -1.72 2.26
N SER A 90 3.37 -1.01 1.27
CA SER A 90 4.68 -0.37 1.37
C SER A 90 4.64 0.71 2.45
N CYS A 91 5.50 0.59 3.43
CA CYS A 91 5.59 1.52 4.56
C CYS A 91 7.02 1.98 4.77
N ILE A 92 7.18 3.09 5.48
CA ILE A 92 8.48 3.54 5.97
C ILE A 92 8.72 2.91 7.34
N THR A 93 9.88 2.31 7.53
CA THR A 93 10.30 1.81 8.84
C THR A 93 11.54 2.54 9.34
N GLU A 94 11.53 2.90 10.63
CA GLU A 94 12.69 3.42 11.35
C GLU A 94 13.52 2.24 11.88
N GLN A 95 14.77 2.19 11.47
CA GLN A 95 15.76 1.21 11.90
C GLN A 95 16.77 1.89 12.83
N THR A 96 16.99 1.31 14.00
CA THR A 96 18.00 1.82 14.96
C THR A 96 19.16 0.83 15.05
N GLN A 97 20.37 1.32 14.79
CA GLN A 97 21.61 0.56 14.91
C GLN A 97 22.47 1.12 16.04
N TYR A 98 23.07 0.23 16.84
CA TYR A 98 23.97 0.58 17.93
C TYR A 98 25.40 0.21 17.57
N PHE A 99 26.34 1.12 17.82
CA PHE A 99 27.76 0.92 17.55
C PHE A 99 28.62 1.57 18.63
N PHE A 100 29.92 1.24 18.62
CA PHE A 100 30.91 1.88 19.48
C PHE A 100 31.49 3.09 18.76
N ASP A 101 31.32 4.27 19.33
CA ASP A 101 31.86 5.52 18.79
C ASP A 101 33.14 5.95 19.54
N ASN A 102 33.18 5.74 20.86
CA ASN A 102 34.31 6.11 21.70
C ASN A 102 35.29 4.93 21.91
N ASP A 103 36.60 5.20 21.88
CA ASP A 103 37.68 4.22 22.04
C ASP A 103 38.08 3.95 23.50
N GLU A 104 37.48 4.64 24.47
CA GLU A 104 37.71 4.33 25.88
C GLU A 104 37.38 2.86 26.19
N LYS A 105 38.24 2.23 27.00
CA LYS A 105 38.14 0.80 27.30
C LYS A 105 37.25 0.51 28.51
N SER A 106 37.27 1.39 29.50
CA SER A 106 36.62 1.17 30.79
C SER A 106 35.61 2.28 31.08
N TYR A 107 34.38 1.87 31.38
CA TYR A 107 33.30 2.76 31.77
C TYR A 107 32.76 2.30 33.11
N SER A 108 32.37 3.25 33.95
CA SER A 108 31.72 2.97 35.22
C SER A 108 30.73 4.07 35.53
N GLY A 109 29.64 3.71 36.19
CA GLY A 109 28.62 4.68 36.56
C GLY A 109 27.63 4.13 37.56
N VAL A 110 26.76 5.02 38.02
CA VAL A 110 25.64 4.69 38.89
C VAL A 110 24.35 5.06 38.17
N LEU A 111 23.41 4.13 38.16
CA LEU A 111 22.06 4.32 37.65
C LEU A 111 21.14 4.62 38.84
N ASP A 112 20.68 5.86 38.94
CA ASP A 112 19.73 6.28 39.95
C ASP A 112 18.29 6.16 39.42
N CYS A 113 17.48 5.32 40.06
CA CYS A 113 16.09 5.06 39.72
C CYS A 113 15.12 5.70 40.75
N GLY A 114 15.56 6.82 41.36
CA GLY A 114 14.86 7.51 42.44
C GLY A 114 15.16 6.90 43.81
N ASN A 115 14.41 5.86 44.19
CA ASN A 115 14.49 5.26 45.55
C ASN A 115 15.60 4.21 45.70
N CYS A 116 16.20 3.79 44.61
CA CYS A 116 17.29 2.83 44.59
C CYS A 116 18.30 3.21 43.53
N SER A 117 19.57 2.91 43.81
CA SER A 117 20.69 3.09 42.89
C SER A 117 21.27 1.72 42.53
N ARG A 118 21.84 1.62 41.33
CA ARG A 118 22.54 0.43 40.86
C ARG A 118 23.86 0.84 40.26
N MET A 119 24.94 0.24 40.73
CA MET A 119 26.26 0.48 40.18
C MET A 119 26.51 -0.45 38.99
N TYR A 120 27.24 0.05 38.01
CA TYR A 120 27.70 -0.75 36.89
C TYR A 120 29.14 -0.44 36.53
N ARG A 121 29.82 -1.45 35.99
CA ARG A 121 31.14 -1.34 35.39
C ARG A 121 31.16 -2.12 34.09
N ALA A 122 31.60 -1.47 33.02
CA ALA A 122 31.69 -2.05 31.70
C ALA A 122 33.14 -1.95 31.20
N GLU A 123 33.66 -3.03 30.64
CA GLU A 123 35.02 -3.07 30.08
C GLU A 123 35.01 -3.74 28.71
N LYS A 124 35.60 -3.07 27.71
CA LYS A 124 35.74 -3.60 26.35
C LYS A 124 36.89 -4.61 26.32
N LEU A 125 36.63 -5.82 25.83
CA LEU A 125 37.68 -6.84 25.74
C LEU A 125 38.66 -6.49 24.60
N PRO A 126 39.97 -6.55 24.83
CA PRO A 126 40.95 -6.26 23.79
C PRO A 126 40.81 -7.24 22.62
N ASN A 127 41.02 -6.74 21.40
CA ASN A 127 40.99 -7.51 20.15
C ASN A 127 39.64 -8.18 19.81
N THR A 128 38.53 -7.73 20.41
CA THR A 128 37.19 -8.22 20.10
C THR A 128 36.17 -7.08 20.11
N ASN A 129 34.98 -7.33 19.57
CA ASN A 129 33.83 -6.42 19.67
C ASN A 129 32.97 -6.67 20.95
N LEU A 130 33.48 -7.46 21.89
CA LEU A 130 32.74 -7.85 23.09
C LEU A 130 32.95 -6.83 24.22
N VAL A 131 31.89 -6.60 24.99
CA VAL A 131 31.91 -5.77 26.20
C VAL A 131 31.46 -6.61 27.37
N PHE A 132 32.26 -6.62 28.43
CA PHE A 132 31.92 -7.27 29.67
C PHE A 132 31.27 -6.26 30.61
N LEU A 133 30.01 -6.48 30.96
CA LEU A 133 29.21 -5.61 31.81
C LEU A 133 28.90 -6.31 33.13
N ILE A 134 29.33 -5.70 34.23
CA ILE A 134 28.97 -6.09 35.58
C ILE A 134 27.98 -5.06 36.12
N THR A 135 26.85 -5.52 36.64
CA THR A 135 25.85 -4.66 37.29
C THR A 135 25.32 -5.34 38.54
N ASP A 136 24.88 -4.55 39.52
CA ASP A 136 24.08 -5.08 40.63
C ASP A 136 22.84 -5.83 40.11
N ALA A 137 22.34 -6.84 40.84
CA ALA A 137 21.22 -7.65 40.39
C ALA A 137 19.95 -6.81 40.16
N LYS A 138 19.17 -7.10 39.10
CA LYS A 138 17.94 -6.35 38.81
C LYS A 138 16.91 -6.43 39.94
N ALA A 139 16.89 -7.54 40.67
CA ALA A 139 15.97 -7.77 41.77
C ALA A 139 16.16 -6.81 42.96
N THR A 140 17.31 -6.14 43.11
CA THR A 140 17.52 -5.18 44.21
C THR A 140 16.78 -3.86 44.01
N CYS A 141 16.36 -3.55 42.78
CA CYS A 141 15.76 -2.28 42.42
C CYS A 141 14.76 -2.47 41.26
N LEU A 142 13.50 -2.69 41.62
CA LEU A 142 12.40 -2.97 40.68
C LEU A 142 11.69 -1.71 40.17
N SER A 143 11.86 -0.54 40.82
CA SER A 143 11.17 0.70 40.41
C SER A 143 11.79 1.37 39.17
N CYS A 144 12.84 0.78 38.60
CA CYS A 144 13.46 1.32 37.41
C CYS A 144 12.70 0.82 36.18
N ASP A 145 11.79 1.66 35.67
CA ASP A 145 11.08 1.39 34.42
C ASP A 145 11.55 2.34 33.31
N PRO A 146 12.74 2.13 32.73
CA PRO A 146 13.10 2.79 31.50
C PRO A 146 12.30 2.13 30.37
N ARG A 147 11.65 2.94 29.51
CA ARG A 147 11.05 2.45 28.26
C ARG A 147 12.05 1.53 27.56
N PRO A 148 11.64 0.31 27.16
CA PRO A 148 12.55 -0.66 26.59
C PRO A 148 13.14 -0.08 25.30
N LEU A 149 14.47 -0.03 25.22
CA LEU A 149 15.16 0.23 23.97
C LEU A 149 14.94 -0.97 23.06
N ARG A 150 14.24 -0.78 21.95
CA ARG A 150 14.00 -1.82 20.95
C ARG A 150 14.97 -1.64 19.80
N GLN A 151 15.61 -2.73 19.41
CA GLN A 151 16.39 -2.82 18.19
C GLN A 151 15.61 -3.68 17.21
N ALA A 152 14.67 -3.05 16.51
CA ALA A 152 13.83 -3.66 15.50
C ALA A 152 13.35 -2.58 14.53
N GLU A 153 12.97 -2.98 13.33
CA GLU A 153 12.28 -2.13 12.38
C GLU A 153 10.92 -1.74 12.97
N GLN A 154 10.66 -0.44 13.08
CA GLN A 154 9.38 0.06 13.58
C GLN A 154 8.71 0.90 12.49
N PRO A 155 7.41 0.69 12.23
CA PRO A 155 6.68 1.57 11.32
C PRO A 155 6.74 3.01 11.82
N SER A 156 7.02 3.94 10.92
CA SER A 156 7.15 5.36 11.21
C SER A 156 6.68 6.17 10.00
N GLU A 157 6.14 7.37 10.23
CA GLU A 157 5.75 8.28 9.14
C GLU A 157 6.96 8.91 8.41
N GLY A 158 8.18 8.61 8.88
CA GLY A 158 9.42 9.17 8.33
C GLY A 158 9.74 10.57 8.87
N PRO A 159 10.76 11.24 8.32
CA PRO A 159 11.05 12.64 8.63
C PRO A 159 9.94 13.55 8.08
N ASP A 160 9.63 14.64 8.80
CA ASP A 160 8.60 15.58 8.37
C ASP A 160 8.95 16.17 6.99
N PRO A 161 8.09 16.00 5.97
CA PRO A 161 8.32 16.58 4.65
C PRO A 161 8.41 18.11 4.68
N CYS A 162 7.75 18.78 5.63
CA CYS A 162 7.77 20.24 5.73
C CYS A 162 9.18 20.75 6.04
N ASP A 163 9.84 20.14 7.04
CA ASP A 163 11.22 20.49 7.42
C ASP A 163 12.24 20.11 6.32
N MET A 164 11.97 19.05 5.55
CA MET A 164 12.86 18.61 4.47
C MET A 164 12.88 19.55 3.27
N VAL A 165 11.77 20.21 2.97
CA VAL A 165 11.67 21.14 1.82
C VAL A 165 12.47 22.41 2.08
N ASP A 166 12.46 22.91 3.32
CA ASP A 166 13.24 24.09 3.72
C ASP A 166 14.74 23.92 3.49
N LYS A 167 15.24 22.68 3.62
CA LYS A 167 16.63 22.30 3.35
C LYS A 167 16.70 21.22 2.27
N ALA A 168 16.09 21.51 1.12
CA ALA A 168 16.06 20.61 -0.01
C ALA A 168 17.48 20.15 -0.42
N ARG A 169 17.61 18.86 -0.75
CA ARG A 169 18.87 18.28 -1.23
C ARG A 169 19.21 18.84 -2.61
N TYR A 170 20.51 18.98 -2.87
CA TYR A 170 21.00 19.38 -4.19
C TYR A 170 20.47 18.45 -5.29
N ARG A 171 19.92 19.05 -6.35
CA ARG A 171 19.55 18.37 -7.59
C ARG A 171 19.96 19.26 -8.77
N LYS A 172 20.48 18.64 -9.83
CA LYS A 172 20.74 19.34 -11.10
C LYS A 172 19.55 19.10 -12.03
N GLY A 173 18.95 20.18 -12.52
CA GLY A 173 17.89 20.12 -13.53
C GLY A 173 18.43 19.84 -14.95
N PRO A 174 17.54 19.67 -15.94
CA PRO A 174 17.93 19.57 -17.34
C PRO A 174 18.54 20.89 -17.86
N ASP A 175 19.50 20.78 -18.78
CA ASP A 175 20.21 21.96 -19.33
C ASP A 175 19.38 22.72 -20.38
N VAL A 176 18.45 22.03 -21.06
CA VAL A 176 17.56 22.62 -22.08
C VAL A 176 16.13 22.16 -21.80
N CYS A 177 15.20 23.10 -21.77
CA CYS A 177 13.76 22.87 -21.71
C CYS A 177 13.16 23.39 -23.03
N PHE A 178 12.46 22.52 -23.76
CA PHE A 178 11.71 22.93 -24.95
C PHE A 178 10.25 23.06 -24.57
N ASP A 179 9.80 24.30 -24.42
CA ASP A 179 8.43 24.67 -24.11
C ASP A 179 7.95 25.77 -25.07
N ASN A 180 6.63 25.90 -25.18
CA ASN A 180 5.93 27.03 -25.82
C ASN A 180 6.50 27.44 -27.19
N ASN A 181 6.23 26.62 -28.21
CA ASN A 181 6.66 26.93 -29.57
C ASN A 181 5.72 27.96 -30.21
N GLU A 182 6.25 29.00 -30.87
CA GLU A 182 5.43 30.04 -31.53
C GLU A 182 4.51 29.49 -32.64
N TYR A 183 4.87 28.33 -33.19
CA TYR A 183 4.08 27.62 -34.20
C TYR A 183 3.23 26.48 -33.61
N GLU A 184 3.11 26.41 -32.28
CA GLU A 184 2.19 25.49 -31.62
C GLU A 184 0.75 25.99 -31.78
N ASP A 185 -0.14 25.09 -32.21
CA ASP A 185 -1.58 25.38 -32.25
C ASP A 185 -2.18 25.02 -30.89
N ASP A 186 -2.32 26.03 -30.03
CA ASP A 186 -2.91 25.92 -28.69
C ASP A 186 -4.45 26.01 -28.69
N SER A 187 -5.04 26.19 -29.88
CA SER A 187 -6.49 26.39 -30.03
C SER A 187 -7.30 25.09 -30.00
N ASP A 188 -6.67 23.93 -30.23
CA ASP A 188 -7.31 22.62 -30.12
C ASP A 188 -7.38 22.14 -28.67
N CYS A 189 -8.30 22.71 -27.90
CA CYS A 189 -8.55 22.32 -26.52
C CYS A 189 -9.56 21.15 -26.43
N GLY A 190 -9.06 19.90 -26.41
CA GLY A 190 -9.84 18.76 -25.94
C GLY A 190 -11.00 18.33 -26.85
N GLY A 191 -10.81 18.38 -28.17
CA GLY A 191 -11.65 17.66 -29.12
C GLY A 191 -11.45 16.15 -28.98
N GLY A 192 -12.14 15.51 -28.02
CA GLY A 192 -12.24 14.05 -28.01
C GLY A 192 -12.66 13.59 -29.41
N THR A 193 -12.04 12.51 -29.92
CA THR A 193 -12.38 11.95 -31.23
C THR A 193 -13.80 11.41 -31.21
N CYS A 194 -14.79 12.30 -31.32
CA CYS A 194 -16.16 11.91 -31.57
C CYS A 194 -16.14 11.43 -33.01
N LEU A 195 -16.07 10.11 -33.19
CA LEU A 195 -16.40 9.46 -34.44
C LEU A 195 -17.81 9.98 -34.79
N ARG A 196 -17.92 11.03 -35.59
CA ARG A 196 -19.19 11.45 -36.17
C ARG A 196 -19.50 10.37 -37.20
N PRO A 197 -20.41 9.40 -36.93
CA PRO A 197 -20.80 8.48 -37.97
C PRO A 197 -21.36 9.33 -39.11
N SER A 198 -20.90 9.08 -40.33
CA SER A 198 -21.50 9.74 -41.48
C SER A 198 -22.98 9.39 -41.50
N LEU A 199 -23.84 10.42 -41.62
CA LEU A 199 -25.29 10.22 -41.56
C LEU A 199 -25.79 9.31 -42.69
N TRP A 200 -25.06 9.27 -43.81
CA TRP A 200 -25.39 8.47 -44.97
C TRP A 200 -25.49 6.97 -44.67
N PRO A 201 -24.43 6.26 -44.23
CA PRO A 201 -24.53 4.84 -43.93
C PRO A 201 -25.60 4.53 -42.88
N VAL A 202 -25.81 5.40 -41.89
CA VAL A 202 -26.89 5.24 -40.90
C VAL A 202 -28.26 5.23 -41.59
N PHE A 203 -28.55 6.22 -42.45
CA PHE A 203 -29.77 6.24 -43.25
C PHE A 203 -29.91 5.03 -44.17
N GLY A 204 -28.82 4.59 -44.79
CA GLY A 204 -28.79 3.41 -45.64
C GLY A 204 -29.14 2.12 -44.88
N PHE A 205 -28.55 1.93 -43.70
CA PHE A 205 -28.89 0.81 -42.82
C PHE A 205 -30.33 0.86 -42.33
N GLN A 206 -30.86 2.05 -41.99
CA GLN A 206 -32.26 2.20 -41.59
C GLN A 206 -33.24 1.81 -42.70
N LEU A 207 -32.96 2.23 -43.95
CA LEU A 207 -33.78 1.87 -45.12
C LEU A 207 -33.72 0.38 -45.43
N LEU A 208 -32.55 -0.24 -45.31
CA LEU A 208 -32.37 -1.69 -45.50
C LEU A 208 -33.16 -2.49 -44.44
N LEU A 209 -33.11 -2.07 -43.18
CA LEU A 209 -33.86 -2.70 -42.09
C LEU A 209 -35.38 -2.54 -42.26
N LEU A 210 -35.84 -1.37 -42.70
CA LEU A 210 -37.25 -1.15 -43.04
C LEU A 210 -37.70 -2.08 -44.17
N TRP A 211 -36.90 -2.19 -45.24
CA TRP A 211 -37.21 -3.09 -46.34
C TRP A 211 -37.30 -4.56 -45.89
N LEU A 212 -36.32 -5.04 -45.11
CA LEU A 212 -36.34 -6.40 -44.56
C LEU A 212 -37.54 -6.66 -43.65
N SER A 213 -37.94 -5.69 -42.82
CA SER A 213 -39.12 -5.83 -41.94
C SER A 213 -40.43 -5.90 -42.73
N THR A 214 -40.57 -5.12 -43.80
CA THR A 214 -41.74 -5.19 -44.69
C THR A 214 -41.77 -6.47 -45.53
N SER A 215 -40.60 -7.04 -45.84
CA SER A 215 -40.46 -8.32 -46.54
C SER A 215 -40.82 -9.50 -45.63
N LEU A 216 -40.52 -9.44 -44.34
CA LEU A 216 -40.86 -10.51 -43.38
C LEU A 216 -42.36 -10.53 -43.04
N GLN A 217 -43.05 -9.41 -43.20
CA GLN A 217 -44.49 -9.28 -42.98
C GLN A 217 -45.35 -9.77 -44.17
N HIS A 218 -44.70 -10.14 -45.28
CA HIS A 218 -45.33 -10.67 -46.49
C HIS A 218 -44.92 -12.12 -46.82
N SER A 219 -44.39 -12.86 -45.84
CA SER A 219 -44.27 -14.33 -45.90
C SER A 219 -45.20 -15.03 -44.92
#